data_AF-A0A257LSC0-F1
#
_entry.id   AF-A0A257LSC0-F1
#
_cell.length_a   1.000
_cell.length_b   1.000
_cell.length_c   1.000
_cell.angle_alpha   90.00
_cell.angle_beta   90.00
_cell.angle_gamma   90.00
#
_symmetry.space_group_name_H-M   'P 1'
#
loop_
_entity.id
_entity.type
_entity.pdbx_description
1 polymer ?
#
loop_
_entity_poly.entity_id
_entity_poly.type
_entity_poly.pdbx_seq_one_letter_code
_entity_poly.pdbx_strand_id
1 'polypeptide(L)'
;MKTMYTIEEFAELALKSKTPPRIAGLLNLKDDELIVPEYCAWMAAIGAALMSIKENRNREVKLTDCITKLNKYLQEYKVDWRALPPLAVKKSQLLYFSNPSTNCDIRVGDRKVDAYIGVDVGSTSTKVAAIDKHGNLLGEVYLWTAGRPLEAVRECLRQLYAKIGKHINVKGAGTTGSGRYLTGDFIGADVVVNEITAQATAAVHIDPTVDTIFEIGGQDSKYISLDNGVIVDFEMNKGGVR
;
A
#
# COMPACT_ATOMS: atom_id res chain seq x y z
N MET A 1 26.89 20.42 1.08
CA MET A 1 25.84 20.40 2.12
C MET A 1 24.56 20.92 1.48
N LYS A 2 23.59 20.04 1.17
CA LYS A 2 22.29 20.46 0.66
C LYS A 2 21.36 20.65 1.85
N THR A 3 20.91 21.88 2.05
CA THR A 3 19.95 22.27 3.08
C THR A 3 18.66 21.50 2.88
N MET A 4 18.21 20.78 3.92
CA MET A 4 16.94 20.06 3.95
C MET A 4 15.85 21.05 4.38
N TYR A 5 14.88 21.30 3.52
CA TYR A 5 13.71 22.12 3.84
C TYR A 5 12.70 21.29 4.65
N THR A 6 11.99 21.92 5.58
CA THR A 6 10.82 21.29 6.24
C THR A 6 9.64 21.19 5.27
N ILE A 7 8.62 20.40 5.63
CA ILE A 7 7.42 20.19 4.79
C ILE A 7 6.68 21.52 4.56
N GLU A 8 6.62 22.39 5.57
CA GLU A 8 5.98 23.69 5.50
C GLU A 8 6.77 24.67 4.61
N GLU A 9 8.10 24.69 4.74
CA GLU A 9 8.99 25.49 3.88
C GLU A 9 8.89 25.06 2.41
N PHE A 10 8.76 23.75 2.16
CA PHE A 10 8.59 23.18 0.83
C PHE A 10 7.23 23.55 0.19
N ALA A 11 6.15 23.52 0.96
CA ALA A 11 4.82 23.89 0.48
C ALA A 11 4.75 25.38 0.10
N GLU A 12 5.34 26.26 0.89
CA GLU A 12 5.45 27.69 0.56
C GLU A 12 6.30 27.94 -0.70
N LEU A 13 7.41 27.19 -0.87
CA LEU A 13 8.28 27.33 -2.04
C LEU A 13 7.59 26.84 -3.32
N ALA A 14 6.83 25.75 -3.24
CA ALA A 14 6.04 25.22 -4.37
C ALA A 14 4.91 26.15 -4.80
N LEU A 15 4.28 26.86 -3.85
CA LEU A 15 3.25 27.86 -4.13
C LEU A 15 3.81 29.17 -4.72
N LYS A 16 5.08 29.50 -4.40
CA LYS A 16 5.79 30.69 -4.90
C LYS A 16 6.61 30.43 -6.18
N SER A 17 6.83 29.16 -6.55
CA SER A 17 7.66 28.76 -7.68
C SER A 17 6.93 28.94 -9.01
N LYS A 18 7.52 29.71 -9.93
CA LYS A 18 7.10 29.77 -11.35
C LYS A 18 7.67 28.63 -12.21
N THR A 19 8.43 27.71 -11.60
CA THR A 19 9.03 26.52 -12.23
C THR A 19 8.34 25.22 -11.77
N PRO A 20 8.28 24.17 -12.62
CA PRO A 20 7.26 23.14 -12.51
C PRO A 20 7.64 22.01 -11.53
N PRO A 21 6.66 21.35 -10.87
CA PRO A 21 6.97 20.44 -9.78
C PRO A 21 7.40 19.05 -10.29
N ARG A 22 8.45 18.51 -9.65
CA ARG A 22 8.92 17.10 -9.63
C ARG A 22 9.44 16.44 -10.91
N ILE A 23 8.75 16.46 -12.05
CA ILE A 23 9.17 15.64 -13.23
C ILE A 23 10.47 16.15 -13.88
N ALA A 24 10.64 17.46 -13.98
CA ALA A 24 11.81 18.05 -14.63
C ALA A 24 13.12 17.77 -13.89
N GLY A 25 13.09 17.84 -12.55
CA GLY A 25 14.24 17.49 -11.71
C GLY A 25 14.57 15.99 -11.72
N LEU A 26 13.58 15.12 -11.95
CA LEU A 26 13.78 13.68 -12.10
C LEU A 26 14.39 13.32 -13.46
N LEU A 27 13.98 14.03 -14.52
CA LEU A 27 14.42 13.82 -15.90
C LEU A 27 15.66 14.66 -16.28
N ASN A 28 16.19 15.45 -15.35
CA ASN A 28 17.34 16.33 -15.54
C ASN A 28 17.18 17.29 -16.73
N LEU A 29 15.94 17.75 -16.96
CA LEU A 29 15.60 18.67 -18.04
C LEU A 29 16.09 20.07 -17.71
N LYS A 30 16.62 20.77 -18.71
CA LYS A 30 16.94 22.20 -18.62
C LYS A 30 15.68 23.05 -18.76
N ASP A 31 15.75 24.30 -18.32
CA ASP A 31 14.61 25.23 -18.34
C ASP A 31 14.08 25.49 -19.76
N ASP A 32 14.93 25.40 -20.79
CA ASP A 32 14.57 25.53 -22.21
C ASP A 32 14.02 24.24 -22.85
N GLU A 33 14.17 23.10 -22.17
CA GLU A 33 13.66 21.79 -22.60
C GLU A 33 12.27 21.50 -22.01
N LEU A 34 11.80 22.34 -21.09
CA LEU A 34 10.56 22.17 -20.36
C LEU A 34 9.56 23.28 -20.69
N ILE A 35 8.56 22.95 -21.50
CA ILE A 35 7.48 23.87 -21.82
C ILE A 35 6.39 23.74 -20.77
N VAL A 36 6.26 24.74 -19.89
CA VAL A 36 5.10 24.89 -19.00
C VAL A 36 4.29 26.10 -19.41
N PRO A 37 3.11 25.89 -20.00
CA PRO A 37 2.27 27.00 -20.43
C PRO A 37 1.75 27.79 -19.23
N GLU A 38 1.55 29.08 -19.45
CA GLU A 38 1.14 30.06 -18.42
C GLU A 38 -0.10 29.63 -17.61
N TYR A 39 -1.00 28.86 -18.22
CA TYR A 39 -2.27 28.41 -17.63
C TYR A 39 -2.31 26.90 -17.38
N CYS A 40 -1.17 26.28 -17.04
CA CYS A 40 -1.08 24.82 -16.88
C CYS A 40 -2.11 24.22 -15.90
N ALA A 41 -2.46 24.94 -14.84
CA ALA A 41 -3.48 24.51 -13.87
C ALA A 41 -4.90 24.49 -14.44
N TRP A 42 -5.18 25.24 -15.51
CA TRP A 42 -6.51 25.40 -16.10
C TRP A 42 -6.61 24.84 -17.51
N MET A 43 -5.51 24.30 -18.04
CA MET A 43 -5.42 23.87 -19.44
C MET A 43 -6.46 22.81 -19.82
N ALA A 44 -6.79 21.90 -18.89
CA ALA A 44 -7.85 20.91 -19.10
C ALA A 44 -9.23 21.57 -19.25
N ALA A 45 -9.55 22.58 -18.44
CA ALA A 45 -10.80 23.31 -18.53
C ALA A 45 -10.89 24.15 -19.81
N ILE A 46 -9.79 24.82 -20.18
CA ILE A 46 -9.68 25.56 -21.45
C ILE A 46 -9.87 24.62 -22.64
N GLY A 47 -9.23 23.44 -22.63
CA GLY A 47 -9.36 22.42 -23.66
C GLY A 47 -10.80 21.93 -23.81
N ALA A 48 -11.49 21.64 -22.69
CA ALA A 48 -12.90 21.26 -22.69
C ALA A 48 -13.80 22.34 -23.29
N ALA A 49 -13.56 23.62 -22.96
CA ALA A 49 -14.30 24.75 -23.52
C ALA A 49 -14.08 24.90 -25.03
N LEU A 50 -12.81 24.82 -25.49
CA LEU A 50 -12.46 24.87 -26.91
C LEU A 50 -13.06 23.71 -27.71
N MET A 51 -13.08 22.49 -27.15
CA MET A 51 -13.74 21.35 -27.77
C MET A 51 -15.24 21.58 -27.94
N SER A 52 -15.91 22.14 -26.94
CA SER A 52 -17.35 22.47 -27.02
C SER A 52 -17.64 23.49 -28.13
N ILE A 53 -16.77 24.49 -28.30
CA ILE A 53 -16.87 25.48 -29.39
C ILE A 53 -16.66 24.79 -30.75
N LYS A 54 -15.64 23.93 -30.87
CA LYS A 54 -15.31 23.22 -32.12
C LYS A 54 -16.42 22.28 -32.58
N GLU A 55 -17.12 21.63 -31.65
CA GLU A 55 -18.25 20.74 -31.96
C GLU A 55 -19.55 21.49 -32.32
N ASN A 56 -19.51 22.82 -32.50
CA ASN A 56 -20.70 23.67 -32.74
C ASN A 56 -21.81 23.46 -31.70
N ARG A 57 -21.44 23.00 -30.50
CA ARG A 57 -22.30 23.05 -29.32
C ARG A 57 -22.25 24.48 -28.77
N ASN A 58 -22.65 25.45 -29.58
CA ASN A 58 -22.74 26.89 -29.28
C ASN A 58 -23.81 27.16 -28.20
N ARG A 59 -23.69 26.49 -27.06
CA ARG A 59 -24.36 26.86 -25.83
C ARG A 59 -23.45 27.86 -25.14
N GLU A 60 -23.83 29.12 -25.21
CA GLU A 60 -23.27 30.13 -24.33
C GLU A 60 -23.55 29.70 -22.88
N VAL A 61 -22.49 29.40 -22.14
CA VAL A 61 -22.59 29.05 -20.73
C VAL A 61 -22.11 30.25 -19.93
N LYS A 62 -23.04 30.94 -19.28
CA LYS A 62 -22.66 32.03 -18.38
C LYS A 62 -22.02 31.45 -17.13
N LEU A 63 -20.88 32.00 -16.73
CA LEU A 63 -20.19 31.61 -15.51
C LEU A 63 -21.11 31.72 -14.28
N THR A 64 -21.99 32.72 -14.27
CA THR A 64 -23.01 32.91 -13.24
C THR A 64 -23.94 31.70 -13.10
N ASP A 65 -24.28 31.05 -14.22
CA ASP A 65 -25.18 29.89 -14.22
C ASP A 65 -24.46 28.66 -13.66
N CYS A 66 -23.18 28.49 -13.98
CA CYS A 66 -22.33 27.45 -13.38
C CYS A 66 -22.18 27.65 -11.88
N ILE A 67 -21.87 28.87 -11.44
CA ILE A 67 -21.75 29.21 -10.01
C ILE A 67 -23.07 28.98 -9.29
N THR A 68 -24.19 29.38 -9.90
CA THR A 68 -25.53 29.18 -9.33
C THR A 68 -25.86 27.70 -9.20
N LYS A 69 -25.58 26.90 -10.24
CA LYS A 69 -25.76 25.45 -10.19
C LYS A 69 -24.88 24.78 -9.15
N LEU A 70 -23.62 25.21 -9.02
CA LEU A 70 -22.71 24.69 -8.00
C LEU A 70 -23.19 25.05 -6.59
N ASN A 71 -23.56 26.31 -6.35
CA ASN A 71 -24.09 26.74 -5.06
C ASN A 71 -25.38 26.00 -4.70
N LYS A 72 -26.28 25.83 -5.67
CA LYS A 72 -27.50 25.03 -5.50
C LYS A 72 -27.15 23.58 -5.16
N TYR A 73 -26.24 22.97 -5.91
CA TYR A 73 -25.74 21.63 -5.61
C TYR A 73 -25.21 21.55 -4.19
N LEU A 74 -24.28 22.43 -3.78
CA LEU A 74 -23.70 22.43 -2.44
C LEU A 74 -24.75 22.63 -1.31
N GLN A 75 -25.81 23.40 -1.57
CA GLN A 75 -26.91 23.60 -0.61
C GLN A 75 -27.86 22.41 -0.53
N GLU A 76 -28.14 21.76 -1.67
CA GLU A 76 -29.04 20.61 -1.77
C GLU A 76 -28.31 19.28 -1.55
N TYR A 77 -26.98 19.29 -1.55
CA TYR A 77 -26.13 18.11 -1.40
C TYR A 77 -26.22 17.56 0.03
N LYS A 78 -27.31 16.84 0.27
CA LYS A 78 -27.47 15.96 1.41
C LYS A 78 -26.97 14.60 0.98
N VAL A 79 -25.73 14.28 1.31
CA VAL A 79 -25.31 12.89 1.25
C VAL A 79 -25.99 12.18 2.40
N ASP A 80 -26.89 11.24 2.08
CA ASP A 80 -27.36 10.25 3.04
C ASP A 80 -26.21 9.27 3.29
N TRP A 81 -25.19 9.72 4.03
CA TRP A 81 -24.13 8.85 4.51
C TRP A 81 -24.78 7.91 5.51
N ARG A 82 -25.18 6.72 5.05
CA ARG A 82 -25.34 5.56 5.93
C ARG A 82 -23.95 5.16 6.42
N ALA A 83 -23.40 5.96 7.33
CA ALA A 83 -22.17 5.64 8.01
C ALA A 83 -22.48 4.51 9.01
N LEU A 84 -21.65 3.47 8.99
CA LEU A 84 -21.59 2.55 10.12
C LEU A 84 -21.19 3.33 11.38
N PRO A 85 -21.54 2.85 12.58
CA PRO A 85 -21.03 3.42 13.82
C PRO A 85 -19.51 3.61 13.73
N PRO A 86 -18.97 4.73 14.25
CA PRO A 86 -17.53 4.97 14.26
C PRO A 86 -16.79 3.76 14.82
N LEU A 87 -15.65 3.42 14.22
CA LEU A 87 -14.80 2.33 14.69
C LEU A 87 -14.43 2.59 16.16
N ALA A 88 -14.91 1.71 17.04
CA ALA A 88 -14.62 1.80 18.46
C ALA A 88 -13.28 1.12 18.76
N VAL A 89 -12.29 1.90 19.19
CA VAL A 89 -10.95 1.42 19.60
C VAL A 89 -11.02 0.34 20.70
N LYS A 90 -12.13 0.25 21.45
CA LYS A 90 -12.35 -0.84 22.43
C LYS A 90 -12.28 -2.25 21.82
N LYS A 91 -12.55 -2.41 20.52
CA LYS A 91 -12.43 -3.69 19.79
C LYS A 91 -11.13 -3.83 19.01
N SER A 92 -10.31 -2.78 18.89
CA SER A 92 -9.03 -2.90 18.20
C SER A 92 -8.04 -3.61 19.12
N GLN A 93 -7.93 -4.93 18.96
CA GLN A 93 -6.82 -5.68 19.52
C GLN A 93 -5.59 -5.40 18.66
N LEU A 94 -4.65 -4.66 19.23
CA LEU A 94 -3.37 -4.42 18.58
C LEU A 94 -2.50 -5.66 18.82
N LEU A 95 -2.61 -6.63 17.90
CA LEU A 95 -1.93 -7.93 17.99
C LEU A 95 -0.40 -7.79 18.08
N TYR A 96 0.16 -6.66 17.64
CA TYR A 96 1.61 -6.40 17.62
C TYR A 96 2.21 -5.95 18.96
N PHE A 97 1.42 -5.47 19.95
CA PHE A 97 1.99 -4.92 21.20
C PHE A 97 1.68 -5.73 22.46
N SER A 98 0.84 -6.76 22.38
CA SER A 98 0.45 -7.57 23.54
C SER A 98 1.45 -8.65 23.94
N ASN A 99 2.63 -8.76 23.30
CA ASN A 99 3.75 -9.51 23.87
C ASN A 99 5.11 -9.09 23.28
N PRO A 100 5.86 -8.19 23.95
CA PRO A 100 7.33 -8.13 23.80
C PRO A 100 8.01 -9.47 24.13
N SER A 101 7.24 -10.40 24.71
CA SER A 101 7.58 -11.77 25.09
C SER A 101 7.42 -12.81 23.98
N THR A 102 7.10 -12.47 22.72
CA THR A 102 7.33 -13.41 21.59
C THR A 102 8.80 -13.45 21.14
N ASN A 103 9.74 -13.21 22.07
CA ASN A 103 10.72 -14.25 22.31
C ASN A 103 9.93 -15.51 22.72
N CYS A 104 9.31 -16.22 21.77
CA CYS A 104 9.08 -17.64 21.98
C CYS A 104 10.45 -18.14 22.40
N ASP A 105 10.62 -18.50 23.67
CA ASP A 105 11.79 -19.22 24.13
C ASP A 105 11.74 -20.52 23.32
N ILE A 106 12.31 -20.51 22.10
CA ILE A 106 12.48 -21.70 21.25
C ILE A 106 13.52 -22.64 21.89
N ARG A 107 13.85 -22.40 23.17
CA ARG A 107 14.54 -23.27 24.11
C ARG A 107 13.63 -24.43 24.52
N VAL A 108 13.08 -25.15 23.54
CA VAL A 108 12.50 -26.48 23.79
C VAL A 108 13.66 -27.50 23.78
N GLY A 109 14.63 -27.32 24.69
CA GLY A 109 15.83 -28.15 24.78
C GLY A 109 16.61 -28.27 23.46
N ASP A 110 17.23 -29.44 23.22
CA ASP A 110 17.99 -29.74 21.98
C ASP A 110 17.11 -29.98 20.73
N ARG A 111 15.78 -29.90 20.83
CA ARG A 111 14.88 -30.21 19.71
C ARG A 111 14.49 -28.96 18.93
N LYS A 112 14.70 -29.01 17.62
CA LYS A 112 14.24 -27.98 16.69
C LYS A 112 12.72 -28.03 16.53
N VAL A 113 12.10 -26.86 16.39
CA VAL A 113 10.67 -26.70 16.12
C VAL A 113 10.42 -26.71 14.61
N ASP A 114 9.47 -27.51 14.14
CA ASP A 114 9.07 -27.48 12.73
C ASP A 114 8.43 -26.13 12.38
N ALA A 115 8.92 -25.49 11.33
CA ALA A 115 8.55 -24.13 10.94
C ALA A 115 8.26 -23.99 9.44
N TYR A 116 7.40 -23.05 9.10
CA TYR A 116 7.04 -22.67 7.74
C TYR A 116 7.37 -21.19 7.51
N ILE A 117 7.99 -20.87 6.39
CA ILE A 117 8.46 -19.51 6.09
C ILE A 117 7.53 -18.84 5.08
N GLY A 118 7.00 -17.67 5.40
CA GLY A 118 6.27 -16.80 4.48
C GLY A 118 7.13 -15.62 4.06
N VAL A 119 7.19 -15.31 2.76
CA VAL A 119 7.88 -14.12 2.23
C VAL A 119 6.88 -13.25 1.45
N ASP A 120 6.66 -12.02 1.92
CA ASP A 120 5.87 -11.00 1.23
C ASP A 120 6.81 -9.95 0.63
N VAL A 121 6.87 -9.90 -0.70
CA VAL A 121 7.70 -8.93 -1.43
C VAL A 121 6.82 -7.93 -2.16
N GLY A 122 6.71 -6.74 -1.57
CA GLY A 122 6.06 -5.59 -2.18
C GLY A 122 7.04 -4.67 -2.93
N SER A 123 6.51 -3.60 -3.54
CA SER A 123 7.33 -2.55 -4.18
C SER A 123 8.11 -1.72 -3.16
N THR A 124 7.54 -1.58 -1.97
CA THR A 124 8.04 -0.70 -0.90
C THR A 124 8.82 -1.47 0.17
N SER A 125 8.28 -2.62 0.59
CA SER A 125 8.82 -3.40 1.71
C SER A 125 8.85 -4.90 1.42
N THR A 126 9.78 -5.59 2.07
CA THR A 126 9.94 -7.03 2.06
C THR A 126 9.80 -7.53 3.50
N LYS A 127 8.88 -8.48 3.70
CA LYS A 127 8.60 -9.08 5.00
C LYS A 127 8.85 -10.57 4.93
N VAL A 128 9.43 -11.12 5.99
CA VAL A 128 9.58 -12.57 6.17
C VAL A 128 9.08 -12.93 7.56
N ALA A 129 8.25 -13.96 7.65
CA ALA A 129 7.76 -14.51 8.90
C ALA A 129 7.99 -16.03 8.94
N ALA A 130 8.31 -16.56 10.11
CA ALA A 130 8.34 -17.98 10.40
C ALA A 130 7.21 -18.32 11.37
N ILE A 131 6.41 -19.33 11.06
CA ILE A 131 5.34 -19.83 11.94
C ILE A 131 5.53 -21.32 12.22
N ASP A 132 5.01 -21.81 13.35
CA ASP A 132 4.91 -23.24 13.61
C ASP A 132 3.64 -23.85 12.95
N LYS A 133 3.45 -25.17 13.13
CA LYS A 133 2.27 -25.89 12.62
C LYS A 133 0.92 -25.46 13.22
N HIS A 134 0.95 -24.67 14.29
CA HIS A 134 -0.24 -24.16 14.98
C HIS A 134 -0.54 -22.70 14.58
N GLY A 135 0.29 -22.09 13.72
CA GLY A 135 0.15 -20.69 13.31
C GLY A 135 0.82 -19.70 14.27
N ASN A 136 1.58 -20.17 15.26
CA ASN A 136 2.28 -19.27 16.18
C ASN A 136 3.49 -18.64 15.49
N LEU A 137 3.65 -17.32 15.62
CA LEU A 137 4.81 -16.60 15.10
C LEU A 137 6.07 -16.95 15.90
N LEU A 138 7.06 -17.52 15.21
CA LEU A 138 8.37 -17.87 15.75
C LEU A 138 9.40 -16.75 15.56
N GLY A 139 9.25 -15.95 14.52
CA GLY A 139 10.09 -14.80 14.28
C GLY A 139 9.81 -14.14 12.93
N GLU A 140 10.17 -12.86 12.84
CA GLU A 140 9.95 -12.05 11.65
C GLU A 140 11.08 -11.06 11.38
N VAL A 141 11.15 -10.62 10.13
CA VAL A 141 12.03 -9.55 9.66
C VAL A 141 11.27 -8.70 8.65
N TYR A 142 11.38 -7.39 8.81
CA TYR A 142 10.85 -6.38 7.89
C TYR A 142 12.00 -5.51 7.41
N LEU A 143 12.13 -5.35 6.09
CA LEU A 143 13.10 -4.45 5.47
C LEU A 143 12.45 -3.65 4.34
N TRP A 144 13.05 -2.50 4.01
CA TRP A 144 12.70 -1.77 2.81
C TRP A 144 13.23 -2.50 1.57
N THR A 145 12.39 -2.64 0.56
CA THR A 145 12.77 -3.29 -0.71
C THR A 145 13.79 -2.44 -1.47
N ALA A 146 13.67 -1.11 -1.40
CA ALA A 146 14.60 -0.14 -1.99
C ALA A 146 14.96 -0.44 -3.47
N GLY A 147 13.99 -0.91 -4.26
CA GLY A 147 14.17 -1.28 -5.67
C GLY A 147 15.02 -2.53 -5.91
N ARG A 148 15.42 -3.25 -4.85
CA ARG A 148 16.33 -4.41 -4.91
C ARG A 148 15.70 -5.62 -4.20
N PRO A 149 14.63 -6.21 -4.77
CA PRO A 149 13.82 -7.23 -4.11
C PRO A 149 14.60 -8.47 -3.70
N LEU A 150 15.46 -9.00 -4.57
CA LEU A 150 16.25 -10.19 -4.25
C LEU A 150 17.29 -9.94 -3.14
N GLU A 151 17.91 -8.76 -3.11
CA GLU A 151 18.84 -8.39 -2.05
C GLU A 151 18.11 -8.26 -0.70
N ALA A 152 16.95 -7.61 -0.70
CA ALA A 152 16.11 -7.46 0.48
C ALA A 152 15.64 -8.82 1.02
N VAL A 153 15.17 -9.72 0.15
CA VAL A 153 14.78 -11.09 0.53
C VAL A 153 15.96 -11.83 1.15
N ARG A 154 17.13 -11.82 0.49
CA ARG A 154 18.34 -12.49 1.00
C ARG A 154 18.72 -11.97 2.38
N GLU A 155 18.67 -10.66 2.58
CA GLU A 155 19.00 -10.03 3.85
C GLU A 155 17.97 -10.34 4.94
N CYS A 156 16.67 -10.35 4.61
CA CYS A 156 15.63 -10.78 5.55
C CYS A 156 15.84 -12.23 6.00
N LEU A 157 16.10 -13.15 5.07
CA LEU A 157 16.34 -14.56 5.39
C LEU A 157 17.60 -14.75 6.23
N ARG A 158 18.68 -14.00 5.92
CA ARG A 158 19.91 -14.00 6.71
C ARG A 158 19.66 -13.54 8.14
N GLN A 159 18.93 -12.45 8.33
CA GLN A 159 18.57 -11.94 9.66
C GLN A 159 17.66 -12.90 10.41
N LEU A 160 16.68 -13.51 9.74
CA LEU A 160 15.80 -14.49 10.36
C LEU A 160 16.58 -15.73 10.81
N TYR A 161 17.47 -16.24 9.96
CA TYR A 161 18.35 -17.36 10.32
C TYR A 161 19.24 -17.03 11.51
N ALA A 162 19.79 -15.81 11.57
CA ALA A 162 20.58 -15.36 12.71
C ALA A 162 19.77 -15.30 14.01
N LYS A 163 18.47 -14.93 13.94
CA LYS A 163 17.57 -14.90 15.10
C LYS A 163 17.15 -16.29 15.58
N ILE A 164 16.67 -17.15 14.67
CA ILE A 164 15.96 -18.39 15.05
C ILE A 164 16.42 -19.65 14.30
N GLY A 165 17.30 -19.53 13.30
CA GLY A 165 17.64 -20.61 12.37
C GLY A 165 18.23 -21.87 13.01
N LYS A 166 18.91 -21.73 14.15
CA LYS A 166 19.43 -22.88 14.91
C LYS A 166 18.35 -23.67 15.64
N HIS A 167 17.20 -23.06 15.88
CA HIS A 167 16.11 -23.59 16.71
C HIS A 167 14.94 -24.12 15.89
N ILE A 168 14.96 -23.96 14.56
CA ILE A 168 13.87 -24.36 13.69
C ILE A 168 14.30 -25.39 12.64
N ASN A 169 13.33 -26.18 12.19
CA ASN A 169 13.42 -27.08 11.06
C ASN A 169 12.43 -26.63 9.99
N VAL A 170 12.91 -26.07 8.89
CA VAL A 170 12.04 -25.53 7.84
C VAL A 170 11.38 -26.67 7.08
N LYS A 171 10.05 -26.75 7.15
CA LYS A 171 9.23 -27.79 6.51
C LYS A 171 8.60 -27.34 5.20
N GLY A 172 8.53 -26.04 4.96
CA GLY A 172 8.10 -25.46 3.70
C GLY A 172 8.20 -23.95 3.67
N ALA A 173 8.05 -23.37 2.48
CA ALA A 173 8.08 -21.94 2.23
C ALA A 173 6.96 -21.50 1.28
N GLY A 174 6.38 -20.34 1.56
CA GLY A 174 5.37 -19.67 0.75
C GLY A 174 5.80 -18.25 0.37
N THR A 175 5.38 -17.79 -0.80
CA THR A 175 5.66 -16.42 -1.26
C THR A 175 4.40 -15.69 -1.73
N THR A 176 4.38 -14.38 -1.49
CA THR A 176 3.30 -13.48 -1.91
C THR A 176 3.84 -12.08 -2.23
N GLY A 177 2.93 -11.15 -2.56
CA GLY A 177 3.25 -9.80 -3.00
C GLY A 177 3.51 -9.69 -4.51
N SER A 178 3.94 -8.50 -4.96
CA SER A 178 4.22 -8.21 -6.37
C SER A 178 5.46 -8.92 -6.89
N GLY A 179 6.45 -9.20 -6.03
CA GLY A 179 7.69 -9.92 -6.35
C GLY A 179 7.62 -11.44 -6.16
N ARG A 180 6.44 -12.02 -5.94
CA ARG A 180 6.27 -13.41 -5.47
C ARG A 180 6.88 -14.49 -6.36
N TYR A 181 6.71 -14.42 -7.69
CA TYR A 181 7.20 -15.48 -8.58
C TYR A 181 8.72 -15.50 -8.62
N LEU A 182 9.35 -14.33 -8.81
CA LEU A 182 10.79 -14.18 -8.76
C LEU A 182 11.36 -14.66 -7.41
N THR A 183 10.68 -14.34 -6.32
CA THR A 183 11.08 -14.75 -4.98
C THR A 183 10.90 -16.25 -4.77
N GLY A 184 9.78 -16.80 -5.26
CA GLY A 184 9.47 -18.22 -5.20
C GLY A 184 10.53 -19.07 -5.90
N ASP A 185 10.90 -18.68 -7.12
CA ASP A 185 11.98 -19.32 -7.87
C ASP A 185 13.33 -19.21 -7.15
N PHE A 186 13.62 -18.04 -6.55
CA PHE A 186 14.87 -17.78 -5.86
C PHE A 186 15.05 -18.62 -4.59
N ILE A 187 13.98 -18.86 -3.82
CA ILE A 187 14.03 -19.60 -2.55
C ILE A 187 13.59 -21.06 -2.67
N GLY A 188 13.08 -21.47 -3.83
CA GLY A 188 12.46 -22.78 -4.03
C GLY A 188 11.16 -22.93 -3.23
N ALA A 189 10.28 -21.94 -3.29
CA ALA A 189 9.04 -21.95 -2.51
C ALA A 189 8.09 -23.06 -2.96
N ASP A 190 7.47 -23.73 -1.99
CA ASP A 190 6.45 -24.77 -2.24
C ASP A 190 5.14 -24.17 -2.74
N VAL A 191 4.85 -22.93 -2.31
CA VAL A 191 3.59 -22.24 -2.59
C VAL A 191 3.84 -20.80 -3.03
N VAL A 192 3.21 -20.40 -4.13
CA VAL A 192 3.21 -19.01 -4.61
C VAL A 192 1.77 -18.55 -4.74
N VAL A 193 1.35 -17.62 -3.90
CA VAL A 193 -0.04 -17.14 -3.83
C VAL A 193 -0.11 -15.63 -3.97
N ASN A 194 -1.24 -15.12 -4.46
CA ASN A 194 -1.45 -13.68 -4.52
C ASN A 194 -1.61 -13.08 -3.09
N GLU A 195 -1.45 -11.76 -2.99
CA GLU A 195 -1.49 -11.03 -1.71
C GLU A 195 -2.88 -11.04 -1.06
N ILE A 196 -3.93 -10.92 -1.87
CA ILE A 196 -5.33 -10.90 -1.40
C ILE A 196 -5.67 -12.22 -0.70
N THR A 197 -5.34 -13.35 -1.31
CA THR A 197 -5.53 -14.68 -0.73
C THR A 197 -4.71 -14.86 0.53
N ALA A 198 -3.43 -14.46 0.52
CA ALA A 198 -2.57 -14.57 1.69
C ALA A 198 -3.12 -13.77 2.89
N GLN A 199 -3.55 -12.51 2.65
CA GLN A 199 -4.14 -11.64 3.67
C GLN A 199 -5.48 -12.19 4.18
N ALA A 200 -6.35 -12.64 3.28
CA ALA A 200 -7.63 -13.26 3.66
C ALA A 200 -7.41 -14.51 4.53
N THR A 201 -6.51 -15.41 4.11
CA THR A 201 -6.19 -16.62 4.89
C THR A 201 -5.63 -16.27 6.27
N ALA A 202 -4.72 -15.29 6.36
CA ALA A 202 -4.16 -14.85 7.64
C ALA A 202 -5.23 -14.21 8.54
N ALA A 203 -6.09 -13.35 7.98
CA ALA A 203 -7.15 -12.68 8.73
C ALA A 203 -8.16 -13.70 9.29
N VAL A 204 -8.63 -14.64 8.47
CA VAL A 204 -9.59 -15.69 8.90
C VAL A 204 -8.96 -16.62 9.95
N HIS A 205 -7.66 -16.88 9.87
CA HIS A 205 -6.95 -17.66 10.89
C HIS A 205 -6.90 -16.94 12.25
N ILE A 206 -6.71 -15.62 12.23
CA ILE A 206 -6.63 -14.78 13.44
C ILE A 206 -8.02 -14.54 14.04
N ASP A 207 -8.99 -14.22 13.20
CA ASP A 207 -10.38 -13.96 13.57
C ASP A 207 -11.31 -14.65 12.56
N PRO A 208 -11.89 -15.81 12.90
CA PRO A 208 -12.83 -16.52 12.03
C PRO A 208 -14.11 -15.74 11.70
N THR A 209 -14.38 -14.64 12.42
CA THR A 209 -15.56 -13.78 12.22
C THR A 209 -15.27 -12.55 11.38
N VAL A 210 -14.05 -12.38 10.88
CA VAL A 210 -13.69 -11.25 10.02
C VAL A 210 -14.49 -11.27 8.73
N ASP A 211 -15.16 -10.17 8.43
CA ASP A 211 -15.96 -9.97 7.21
C ASP A 211 -15.31 -9.00 6.22
N THR A 212 -14.36 -8.17 6.68
CA THR A 212 -13.80 -7.07 5.91
C THR A 212 -12.36 -6.84 6.28
N ILE A 213 -11.49 -6.72 5.27
CA ILE A 213 -10.08 -6.36 5.43
C ILE A 213 -9.83 -5.05 4.69
N PHE A 214 -9.23 -4.09 5.40
CA PHE A 214 -8.64 -2.90 4.82
C PHE A 214 -7.13 -3.01 4.93
N GLU A 215 -6.45 -3.10 3.79
CA GLU A 215 -5.00 -3.01 3.72
C GLU A 215 -4.61 -1.63 3.20
N ILE A 216 -3.79 -0.93 3.98
CA ILE A 216 -3.31 0.41 3.65
C ILE A 216 -1.82 0.31 3.37
N GLY A 217 -1.48 0.18 2.10
CA GLY A 217 -0.12 0.12 1.62
C GLY A 217 0.49 1.50 1.40
N GLY A 218 1.76 1.52 0.95
CA GLY A 218 2.47 2.77 0.65
C GLY A 218 2.09 3.39 -0.71
N GLN A 219 1.55 2.60 -1.65
CA GLN A 219 1.19 3.05 -3.00
C GLN A 219 -0.26 2.76 -3.38
N ASP A 220 -0.80 1.65 -2.88
CA ASP A 220 -2.19 1.25 -3.07
C ASP A 220 -2.85 0.98 -1.72
N SER A 221 -4.17 0.93 -1.74
CA SER A 221 -4.98 0.48 -0.62
C SER A 221 -5.98 -0.53 -1.15
N LYS A 222 -6.18 -1.60 -0.39
CA LYS A 222 -7.05 -2.71 -0.77
C LYS A 222 -8.20 -2.83 0.22
N TYR A 223 -9.35 -3.13 -0.33
CA TYR A 223 -10.55 -3.56 0.37
C TYR A 223 -10.82 -5.01 -0.02
N ILE A 224 -11.06 -5.89 0.95
CA ILE A 224 -11.40 -7.29 0.71
C ILE A 224 -12.62 -7.62 1.56
N SER A 225 -13.70 -8.05 0.91
CA SER A 225 -14.92 -8.53 1.56
C SER A 225 -14.90 -10.05 1.65
N LEU A 226 -15.24 -10.56 2.80
CA LEU A 226 -15.31 -11.98 3.13
C LEU A 226 -16.74 -12.37 3.53
N ASP A 227 -17.19 -13.53 3.08
CA ASP A 227 -18.39 -14.20 3.58
C ASP A 227 -18.00 -15.61 4.04
N ASN A 228 -18.21 -15.91 5.32
CA ASN A 228 -17.83 -17.17 5.94
C ASN A 228 -16.37 -17.59 5.64
N GLY A 229 -15.45 -16.62 5.68
CA GLY A 229 -14.03 -16.82 5.41
C GLY A 229 -13.65 -16.97 3.93
N VAL A 230 -14.60 -16.81 3.00
CA VAL A 230 -14.39 -16.86 1.56
C VAL A 230 -14.41 -15.45 0.98
N ILE A 231 -13.46 -15.12 0.12
CA ILE A 231 -13.43 -13.82 -0.57
C ILE A 231 -14.61 -13.74 -1.53
N VAL A 232 -15.48 -12.76 -1.33
CA VAL A 232 -16.65 -12.49 -2.19
C VAL A 232 -16.46 -11.26 -3.06
N ASP A 233 -15.67 -10.29 -2.61
CA ASP A 233 -15.38 -9.07 -3.34
C ASP A 233 -14.02 -8.49 -2.94
N PHE A 234 -13.37 -7.75 -3.83
CA PHE A 234 -12.18 -6.97 -3.51
C PHE A 234 -12.04 -5.76 -4.44
N GLU A 235 -11.59 -4.66 -3.86
CA GLU A 235 -11.33 -3.41 -4.58
C GLU A 235 -9.92 -2.91 -4.28
N MET A 236 -9.29 -2.29 -5.27
CA MET A 236 -7.92 -1.77 -5.12
C MET A 236 -7.83 -0.37 -5.70
N ASN A 237 -7.49 0.60 -4.86
CA ASN A 237 -7.21 1.93 -5.31
C ASN A 237 -5.76 1.99 -5.85
N LYS A 238 -5.60 2.18 -7.15
CA LYS A 238 -4.31 2.53 -7.72
C LYS A 238 -4.12 4.03 -7.54
N GLY A 239 -3.17 4.43 -6.67
CA GLY A 239 -2.73 5.81 -6.51
C GLY A 239 -1.99 6.37 -7.74
N GLY A 240 -2.59 6.26 -8.92
CA GLY A 240 -2.08 6.74 -10.19
C GLY A 240 -3.23 7.37 -10.98
N VAL A 241 -3.18 8.69 -11.12
CA VAL A 241 -4.03 9.47 -12.03
C VAL A 241 -3.94 8.82 -13.41
N ARG A 242 -5.08 8.39 -13.97
CA ARG A 242 -5.18 7.98 -15.37
C ARG A 242 -4.94 9.16 -16.30
#